data_AF-A0A1V6I780-F1
#
_entry.id   AF-A0A1V6I780-F1
#
_cell.length_a   1.000
_cell.length_b   1.000
_cell.length_c   1.000
_cell.angle_alpha   90.00
_cell.angle_beta   90.00
_cell.angle_gamma   90.00
#
_symmetry.space_group_name_H-M   'P 1'
#
loop_
_entity.id
_entity.type
_entity.pdbx_description
1 polymer ?
#
loop_
_entity_poly.entity_id
_entity_poly.type
_entity_poly.pdbx_seq_one_letter_code
_entity_poly.pdbx_strand_id
1 'polypeptide(L)'
;MRKNKDDIKLVFKTLNERKKELDCIYRIDELLKDFDSDLHNILTGICEFAPIGWRYSEICKVKIIVNGFAVESTGFKETELKLSANLEVDGEKVGEFIICYIKSVKSEKGVFLPEETRLFKTIVEKINQYLSFRKLKEFYANTIENKNKLYGKDISFTDYLKSLKLSNEDIEIITKVEVDFKKGETVCKQGTFASFIMLIKSGMVKSFIENSHYKSHIFKFTGAFNIIGLSTLYGDSYYHFSCKALVPSKFYLVERSEFDKIVRKNPDFAIEIMKIYSKSLQTVYDKLGSIANKQSIGKVCISLLYLAENVFKSNIIDTSVTRKDIAEFSGLATENLVRILSELKKDNIIAINNRVIEILNFETLKMLSNIG
;
A
#
# COMPACT_ATOMS: atom_id res chain seq x y z
N MET A 1 37.30 -45.06 -10.09
CA MET A 1 35.82 -45.06 -10.11
C MET A 1 35.13 -44.74 -8.78
N ARG A 2 35.68 -45.10 -7.59
CA ARG A 2 35.04 -44.78 -6.29
C ARG A 2 35.01 -43.28 -5.95
N LYS A 3 36.14 -42.55 -6.09
CA LYS A 3 36.23 -41.08 -5.86
C LYS A 3 35.16 -40.26 -6.61
N ASN A 4 34.93 -40.58 -7.90
CA ASN A 4 33.98 -39.84 -8.73
C ASN A 4 32.50 -40.05 -8.33
N LYS A 5 32.16 -41.19 -7.71
CA LYS A 5 30.81 -41.44 -7.18
C LYS A 5 30.55 -40.70 -5.86
N ASP A 6 31.59 -40.51 -5.06
CA ASP A 6 31.48 -39.80 -3.78
C ASP A 6 31.38 -38.28 -3.99
N ASP A 7 32.12 -37.73 -4.97
CA ASP A 7 32.03 -36.31 -5.36
C ASP A 7 30.64 -35.97 -5.94
N ILE A 8 30.08 -36.82 -6.80
CA ILE A 8 28.74 -36.64 -7.36
C ILE A 8 27.67 -36.66 -6.24
N LYS A 9 27.76 -37.61 -5.30
CA LYS A 9 26.85 -37.67 -4.15
C LYS A 9 26.91 -36.42 -3.27
N LEU A 10 28.11 -35.86 -3.08
CA LEU A 10 28.31 -34.63 -2.31
C LEU A 10 27.66 -33.43 -3.01
N VAL A 11 27.84 -33.30 -4.34
CA VAL A 11 27.22 -32.22 -5.13
C VAL A 11 25.70 -32.29 -5.10
N PHE A 12 25.12 -33.48 -5.33
CA PHE A 12 23.66 -33.66 -5.25
C PHE A 12 23.09 -33.35 -3.85
N LYS A 13 23.83 -33.71 -2.79
CA LYS A 13 23.45 -33.36 -1.42
C LYS A 13 23.43 -31.84 -1.22
N THR A 14 24.47 -31.13 -1.66
CA THR A 14 24.55 -29.66 -1.56
C THR A 14 23.46 -28.96 -2.36
N LEU A 15 23.14 -29.45 -3.56
CA LEU A 15 22.06 -28.92 -4.39
C LEU A 15 20.68 -29.09 -3.73
N ASN A 16 20.43 -30.26 -3.13
CA ASN A 16 19.18 -30.50 -2.42
C ASN A 16 19.02 -29.63 -1.18
N GLU A 17 20.09 -29.39 -0.41
CA GLU A 17 20.03 -28.48 0.74
C GLU A 17 19.78 -27.02 0.28
N ARG A 18 20.44 -26.56 -0.78
CA ARG A 18 20.16 -25.23 -1.38
C ARG A 18 18.73 -25.08 -1.89
N LYS A 19 18.16 -26.14 -2.47
CA LYS A 19 16.77 -26.14 -2.91
C LYS A 19 15.81 -25.96 -1.72
N LYS A 20 16.05 -26.67 -0.61
CA LYS A 20 15.25 -26.54 0.61
C LYS A 20 15.29 -25.11 1.18
N GLU A 21 16.46 -24.49 1.22
CA GLU A 21 16.61 -23.10 1.68
C GLU A 21 15.76 -22.14 0.84
N LEU A 22 15.83 -22.27 -0.49
CA LEU A 22 15.05 -21.43 -1.42
C LEU A 22 13.55 -21.67 -1.29
N ASP A 23 13.11 -22.93 -1.22
CA ASP A 23 11.71 -23.30 -1.04
C ASP A 23 11.16 -22.77 0.29
N CYS A 24 11.96 -22.81 1.37
CA CYS A 24 11.64 -22.25 2.67
C CYS A 24 11.42 -20.73 2.59
N ILE A 25 12.39 -19.99 2.04
CA ILE A 25 12.29 -18.53 1.91
C ILE A 25 11.08 -18.15 1.05
N TYR A 26 10.86 -18.83 -0.06
CA TYR A 26 9.75 -18.54 -0.97
C TYR A 26 8.39 -18.70 -0.27
N ARG A 27 8.18 -19.78 0.48
CA ARG A 27 6.92 -20.01 1.20
C ARG A 27 6.69 -18.99 2.32
N ILE A 28 7.75 -18.65 3.05
CA ILE A 28 7.69 -17.60 4.07
C ILE A 28 7.34 -16.26 3.41
N ASP A 29 7.93 -15.93 2.27
CA ASP A 29 7.61 -14.70 1.53
C ASP A 29 6.16 -14.68 1.01
N GLU A 30 5.61 -15.80 0.58
CA GLU A 30 4.18 -15.86 0.21
C GLU A 30 3.26 -15.61 1.41
N LEU A 31 3.59 -16.14 2.59
CA LEU A 31 2.83 -15.85 3.81
C LEU A 31 2.93 -14.37 4.20
N LEU A 32 4.14 -13.82 4.20
CA LEU A 32 4.39 -12.43 4.62
C LEU A 32 3.86 -11.37 3.64
N LYS A 33 3.28 -11.77 2.49
CA LYS A 33 2.55 -10.86 1.59
C LYS A 33 1.13 -10.55 2.08
N ASP A 34 0.56 -11.39 2.94
CA ASP A 34 -0.79 -11.20 3.45
C ASP A 34 -0.77 -10.40 4.76
N PHE A 35 -1.28 -9.17 4.66
CA PHE A 35 -1.32 -8.20 5.74
C PHE A 35 -2.71 -7.95 6.31
N ASP A 36 -3.73 -8.61 5.76
CA ASP A 36 -5.11 -8.50 6.21
C ASP A 36 -5.48 -9.71 7.08
N SER A 37 -4.76 -10.82 6.92
CA SER A 37 -4.89 -12.00 7.76
C SER A 37 -4.41 -11.81 9.21
N ASP A 38 -5.01 -12.60 10.10
CA ASP A 38 -4.66 -12.63 11.51
C ASP A 38 -3.17 -12.99 11.73
N LEU A 39 -2.50 -12.27 12.64
CA LEU A 39 -1.07 -12.44 12.91
C LEU A 39 -0.77 -13.87 13.36
N HIS A 40 -1.67 -14.45 14.16
CA HIS A 40 -1.55 -15.80 14.65
C HIS A 40 -1.46 -16.81 13.50
N ASN A 41 -2.29 -16.65 12.47
CA ASN A 41 -2.32 -17.56 11.31
C ASN A 41 -1.03 -17.47 10.50
N ILE A 42 -0.52 -16.25 10.30
CA ILE A 42 0.74 -16.01 9.57
C ILE A 42 1.91 -16.63 10.32
N LEU A 43 2.04 -16.37 11.62
CA LEU A 43 3.12 -16.92 12.44
C LEU A 43 3.02 -18.46 12.55
N THR A 44 1.80 -19.01 12.63
CA THR A 44 1.58 -20.48 12.60
C THR A 44 2.07 -21.08 11.29
N GLY A 45 1.77 -20.45 10.15
CA GLY A 45 2.28 -20.88 8.86
C GLY A 45 3.81 -20.87 8.80
N ILE A 46 4.46 -19.84 9.37
CA ILE A 46 5.92 -19.76 9.45
C ILE A 46 6.48 -20.89 10.31
N CYS A 47 5.88 -21.19 11.47
CA CYS A 47 6.28 -22.30 12.33
C CYS A 47 6.26 -23.66 11.60
N GLU A 48 5.28 -23.87 10.73
CA GLU A 48 5.13 -25.13 9.99
C GLU A 48 6.07 -25.22 8.77
N PHE A 49 6.38 -24.10 8.09
CA PHE A 49 7.24 -24.13 6.90
C PHE A 49 8.74 -23.94 7.18
N ALA A 50 9.11 -23.13 8.17
CA ALA A 50 10.51 -22.84 8.46
C ALA A 50 11.39 -24.08 8.67
N PRO A 51 10.94 -25.16 9.36
CA PRO A 51 11.73 -26.39 9.54
C PRO A 51 12.27 -27.01 8.25
N ILE A 52 11.58 -26.84 7.11
CA ILE A 52 11.97 -27.43 5.82
C ILE A 52 13.36 -26.94 5.38
N GLY A 53 13.72 -25.71 5.74
CA GLY A 53 15.01 -25.11 5.40
C GLY A 53 16.21 -25.66 6.17
N TRP A 54 16.00 -26.49 7.19
CA TRP A 54 17.07 -27.06 8.02
C TRP A 54 17.43 -28.49 7.60
N ARG A 55 18.70 -28.84 7.80
CA ARG A 55 19.28 -30.15 7.46
C ARG A 55 18.49 -31.30 8.08
N TYR A 56 18.04 -31.13 9.32
CA TYR A 56 17.23 -32.12 10.04
C TYR A 56 15.78 -31.66 10.24
N SER A 57 15.14 -31.22 9.15
CA SER A 57 13.74 -30.75 9.11
C SER A 57 12.74 -31.55 9.96
N GLU A 58 12.77 -32.88 9.94
CA GLU A 58 11.85 -33.76 10.70
C GLU A 58 11.88 -33.56 12.22
N ILE A 59 13.04 -33.18 12.74
CA ILE A 59 13.26 -32.96 14.18
C ILE A 59 13.49 -31.47 14.50
N CYS A 60 13.40 -30.62 13.48
CA CYS A 60 13.49 -29.17 13.61
C CYS A 60 12.12 -28.64 14.00
N LYS A 61 12.06 -27.88 15.10
CA LYS A 61 10.82 -27.32 15.61
C LYS A 61 11.00 -25.85 15.91
N VAL A 62 9.95 -25.08 15.66
CA VAL A 62 9.95 -23.62 15.74
C VAL A 62 8.94 -23.16 16.76
N LYS A 63 9.31 -22.11 17.49
CA LYS A 63 8.42 -21.36 18.37
C LYS A 63 8.62 -19.88 18.10
N ILE A 64 7.52 -19.16 17.94
CA ILE A 64 7.51 -17.71 17.77
C ILE A 64 6.64 -17.11 18.85
N ILE A 65 7.18 -16.11 19.55
CA ILE A 65 6.49 -15.37 20.59
C ILE A 65 6.42 -13.92 20.12
N VAL A 66 5.23 -13.34 20.06
CA VAL A 66 5.02 -11.92 19.71
C VAL A 66 3.89 -11.37 20.58
N ASN A 67 4.06 -10.18 21.15
CA ASN A 67 3.03 -9.45 21.90
C ASN A 67 2.29 -10.30 22.97
N GLY A 68 3.01 -11.20 23.64
CA GLY A 68 2.49 -12.02 24.74
C GLY A 68 1.77 -13.31 24.34
N PHE A 69 1.58 -13.60 23.05
CA PHE A 69 1.10 -14.91 22.59
C PHE A 69 2.22 -15.70 21.89
N ALA A 70 2.11 -17.03 21.91
CA ALA A 70 3.08 -17.93 21.31
C ALA A 70 2.41 -18.85 20.30
N VAL A 71 3.12 -19.14 19.21
CA VAL A 71 2.78 -20.18 18.23
C VAL A 71 3.95 -21.15 18.12
N GLU A 72 3.63 -22.44 17.96
CA GLU A 72 4.62 -23.51 17.98
C GLU A 72 4.32 -24.51 16.87
N SER A 73 5.36 -25.00 16.21
CA SER A 73 5.25 -26.10 15.26
C SER A 73 4.83 -27.39 15.98
N THR A 74 4.08 -28.25 15.31
CA THR A 74 3.60 -29.52 15.90
C THR A 74 4.73 -30.34 16.54
N GLY A 75 4.60 -30.64 17.83
CA GLY A 75 5.58 -31.45 18.59
C GLY A 75 6.81 -30.66 19.06
N PHE A 76 6.70 -29.34 19.22
CA PHE A 76 7.76 -28.51 19.78
C PHE A 76 8.15 -28.97 21.20
N LYS A 77 9.46 -29.06 21.43
CA LYS A 77 10.05 -29.27 22.75
C LYS A 77 11.36 -28.50 22.80
N GLU A 78 11.47 -27.58 23.74
CA GLU A 78 12.68 -26.78 23.86
C GLU A 78 13.87 -27.65 24.31
N THR A 79 15.01 -27.46 23.65
CA THR A 79 16.27 -28.15 23.93
C THR A 79 17.42 -27.14 23.92
N GLU A 80 18.59 -27.54 24.42
CA GLU A 80 19.82 -26.72 24.34
C GLU A 80 20.33 -26.58 22.89
N LEU A 81 19.85 -27.42 21.97
CA LEU A 81 20.21 -27.41 20.56
C LEU A 81 19.34 -26.40 19.80
N LYS A 82 19.50 -25.10 20.12
CA LYS A 82 18.64 -24.03 19.60
C LYS A 82 19.39 -22.82 19.03
N LEU A 83 18.74 -22.11 18.10
CA LEU A 83 19.02 -20.71 17.80
C LEU A 83 17.83 -19.88 18.28
N SER A 84 18.10 -18.72 18.86
CA SER A 84 17.07 -17.73 19.15
C SER A 84 17.53 -16.33 18.77
N ALA A 85 16.57 -15.48 18.43
CA ALA A 85 16.78 -14.06 18.20
C ALA A 85 15.57 -13.27 18.66
N ASN A 86 15.83 -12.06 19.17
CA ASN A 86 14.78 -11.11 19.45
C ASN A 86 14.08 -10.72 18.16
N LEU A 87 12.75 -10.61 18.24
CA LEU A 87 11.97 -9.89 17.25
C LEU A 87 11.84 -8.45 17.71
N GLU A 88 12.19 -7.53 16.83
CA GLU A 88 12.35 -6.11 17.14
C GLU A 88 11.59 -5.26 16.13
N VAL A 89 10.88 -4.26 16.64
CA VAL A 89 10.15 -3.26 15.86
C VAL A 89 10.52 -1.89 16.40
N ASP A 90 11.03 -1.00 15.55
CA ASP A 90 11.52 0.34 15.92
C ASP A 90 12.62 0.32 17.01
N GLY A 91 13.40 -0.76 17.08
CA GLY A 91 14.45 -0.94 18.10
C GLY A 91 13.94 -1.48 19.43
N GLU A 92 12.63 -1.69 19.59
CA GLU A 92 12.03 -2.28 20.78
C GLU A 92 11.78 -3.77 20.59
N LYS A 93 12.10 -4.58 21.60
CA LYS A 93 11.83 -6.03 21.58
C LYS A 93 10.32 -6.28 21.71
N VAL A 94 9.73 -6.85 20.65
CA VAL A 94 8.31 -7.23 20.60
C VAL A 94 8.08 -8.73 20.76
N GLY A 95 9.14 -9.52 20.68
CA GLY A 95 9.02 -10.97 20.66
C GLY A 95 10.35 -11.73 20.59
N GLU A 96 10.25 -13.02 20.32
CA GLU A 96 11.39 -13.91 20.12
C GLU A 96 11.05 -15.00 19.09
N PHE A 97 12.01 -15.30 18.22
CA PHE A 97 11.94 -16.41 17.27
C PHE A 97 12.95 -17.47 17.68
N ILE A 98 12.48 -18.70 17.89
CA ILE A 98 13.27 -19.82 18.40
C ILE A 98 13.15 -20.99 17.45
N ILE A 99 14.28 -21.61 17.12
CA ILE A 99 14.33 -22.89 16.40
C ILE A 99 15.21 -23.87 17.16
N CYS A 100 14.76 -25.12 17.31
CA CYS A 100 15.48 -26.15 18.03
C CYS A 100 15.44 -27.51 17.35
N TYR A 101 16.39 -28.37 17.68
CA TYR A 101 16.34 -29.81 17.38
C TYR A 101 15.87 -30.59 18.60
N ILE A 102 14.77 -31.35 18.44
CA ILE A 102 14.16 -32.11 19.56
C ILE A 102 14.83 -33.46 19.83
N LYS A 103 15.78 -33.87 18.98
CA LYS A 103 16.59 -35.09 19.13
C LYS A 103 18.07 -34.74 19.03
N SER A 104 18.93 -35.58 19.62
CA SER A 104 20.38 -35.42 19.51
C SER A 104 20.83 -35.53 18.05
N VAL A 105 21.75 -34.65 17.67
CA VAL A 105 22.32 -34.59 16.31
C VAL A 105 23.83 -34.74 16.40
N LYS A 106 24.38 -35.67 15.62
CA LYS A 106 25.83 -35.82 15.46
C LYS A 106 26.32 -34.76 14.47
N SER A 107 27.25 -33.90 14.89
CA SER A 107 27.80 -32.86 14.01
C SER A 107 29.26 -32.55 14.33
N GLU A 108 30.11 -32.51 13.30
CA GLU A 108 31.54 -32.13 13.40
C GLU A 108 31.77 -30.61 13.34
N LYS A 109 30.76 -29.82 12.93
CA LYS A 109 30.87 -28.37 12.64
C LYS A 109 29.93 -27.49 13.49
N GLY A 110 29.62 -27.93 14.71
CA GLY A 110 28.62 -27.29 15.56
C GLY A 110 27.19 -27.75 15.27
N VAL A 111 26.24 -27.36 16.11
CA VAL A 111 24.84 -27.85 16.07
C VAL A 111 24.13 -27.46 14.77
N PHE A 112 24.30 -26.20 14.37
CA PHE A 112 23.77 -25.62 13.14
C PHE A 112 24.88 -25.23 12.18
N LEU A 113 24.62 -25.34 10.88
CA LEU A 113 25.54 -24.91 9.84
C LEU A 113 25.54 -23.37 9.71
N PRO A 114 26.63 -22.76 9.19
CA PRO A 114 26.68 -21.34 8.90
C PRO A 114 25.55 -20.87 7.97
N GLU A 115 25.18 -21.69 6.99
CA GLU A 115 24.09 -21.43 6.05
C GLU A 115 22.73 -21.45 6.75
N GLU A 116 22.47 -22.41 7.63
CA GLU A 116 21.25 -22.47 8.47
C GLU A 116 21.14 -21.23 9.38
N THR A 117 22.27 -20.77 9.91
CA THR A 117 22.33 -19.57 10.74
C THR A 117 22.07 -18.30 9.90
N ARG A 118 22.50 -18.27 8.64
CA ARG A 118 22.18 -17.17 7.71
C ARG A 118 20.70 -17.18 7.35
N LEU A 119 20.14 -18.34 7.00
CA LEU A 119 18.71 -18.51 6.71
C LEU A 119 17.87 -18.05 7.91
N PHE A 120 18.24 -18.47 9.13
CA PHE A 120 17.64 -18.04 10.38
C PHE A 120 17.57 -16.51 10.48
N LYS A 121 18.71 -15.83 10.32
CA LYS A 121 18.79 -14.36 10.38
C LYS A 121 17.93 -13.70 9.32
N THR A 122 17.94 -14.21 8.08
CA THR A 122 17.09 -13.69 7.00
C THR A 122 15.59 -13.83 7.31
N ILE A 123 15.16 -14.94 7.93
CA ILE A 123 13.77 -15.13 8.35
C ILE A 123 13.41 -14.14 9.46
N VAL A 124 14.28 -13.98 10.47
CA VAL A 124 14.09 -13.02 11.57
C VAL A 124 13.96 -11.59 11.03
N GLU A 125 14.84 -11.17 10.11
CA GLU A 125 14.78 -9.86 9.46
C GLU A 125 13.45 -9.65 8.72
N LYS A 126 12.97 -10.66 7.99
CA LYS A 126 11.69 -10.60 7.28
C LYS A 126 10.49 -10.52 8.23
N ILE A 127 10.51 -11.27 9.34
CA ILE A 127 9.47 -11.19 10.37
C ILE A 127 9.49 -9.80 11.03
N ASN A 128 10.66 -9.26 11.38
CA ASN A 128 10.78 -7.91 11.93
C ASN A 128 10.20 -6.87 10.97
N GLN A 129 10.56 -6.94 9.67
CA GLN A 129 10.00 -6.05 8.65
C GLN A 129 8.47 -6.16 8.56
N TYR A 130 7.93 -7.38 8.61
CA TYR A 130 6.49 -7.61 8.59
C TYR A 130 5.78 -7.05 9.83
N LEU A 131 6.33 -7.29 11.03
CA LEU A 131 5.78 -6.79 12.29
C LEU A 131 5.85 -5.26 12.36
N SER A 132 6.96 -4.65 11.94
CA SER A 132 7.08 -3.20 11.84
C SER A 132 6.02 -2.63 10.92
N PHE A 133 5.85 -3.25 9.74
CA PHE A 133 4.84 -2.82 8.78
C PHE A 133 3.41 -2.98 9.32
N ARG A 134 3.11 -4.08 10.01
CA ARG A 134 1.79 -4.32 10.61
C ARG A 134 1.49 -3.33 11.73
N LYS A 135 2.44 -3.08 12.63
CA LYS A 135 2.34 -2.05 13.68
C LYS A 135 2.14 -0.67 13.07
N LEU A 136 2.83 -0.37 11.98
CA LEU A 136 2.68 0.88 11.24
C LEU A 136 1.27 0.99 10.63
N LYS A 137 0.79 -0.05 9.94
CA LYS A 137 -0.58 -0.13 9.39
C LYS A 137 -1.65 -0.02 10.48
N GLU A 138 -1.48 -0.67 11.62
CA GLU A 138 -2.39 -0.60 12.78
C GLU A 138 -2.33 0.78 13.45
N PHE A 139 -1.14 1.35 13.64
CA PHE A 139 -0.95 2.73 14.12
C PHE A 139 -1.63 3.71 13.17
N TYR A 140 -1.61 3.48 11.86
CA TYR A 140 -2.30 4.30 10.87
C TYR A 140 -3.79 4.05 10.78
N ALA A 141 -4.26 2.80 10.89
CA ALA A 141 -5.69 2.52 11.04
C ALA A 141 -6.23 3.22 12.29
N ASN A 142 -5.49 3.12 13.40
CA ASN A 142 -5.76 3.83 14.64
C ASN A 142 -5.52 5.34 14.52
N THR A 143 -4.67 5.84 13.62
CA THR A 143 -4.45 7.28 13.37
C THR A 143 -5.47 7.84 12.38
N ILE A 144 -6.06 7.02 11.51
CA ILE A 144 -7.20 7.33 10.66
C ILE A 144 -8.46 7.30 11.52
N GLU A 145 -8.63 6.31 12.40
CA GLU A 145 -9.65 6.31 13.46
C GLU A 145 -9.42 7.45 14.47
N ASN A 146 -8.17 7.75 14.83
CA ASN A 146 -7.83 8.89 15.68
C ASN A 146 -7.90 10.23 14.91
N LYS A 147 -7.87 10.25 13.58
CA LYS A 147 -8.17 11.42 12.72
C LYS A 147 -9.67 11.57 12.48
N ASN A 148 -10.44 10.48 12.46
CA ASN A 148 -11.89 10.52 12.64
C ASN A 148 -12.23 11.12 14.03
N LYS A 149 -11.38 10.87 15.03
CA LYS A 149 -11.41 11.53 16.36
C LYS A 149 -10.85 12.96 16.38
N LEU A 150 -9.82 13.29 15.59
CA LEU A 150 -9.20 14.64 15.54
C LEU A 150 -10.01 15.62 14.68
N TYR A 151 -10.83 15.11 13.75
CA TYR A 151 -11.98 15.82 13.15
C TYR A 151 -13.29 15.58 13.92
N GLY A 152 -13.22 15.02 15.13
CA GLY A 152 -14.23 15.16 16.17
C GLY A 152 -15.64 14.71 15.81
N LYS A 153 -15.79 13.60 15.07
CA LYS A 153 -17.00 12.75 14.96
C LYS A 153 -16.76 11.75 13.83
N ASP A 154 -17.37 10.57 13.89
CA ASP A 154 -17.80 9.90 12.66
C ASP A 154 -18.65 10.90 11.87
N ILE A 155 -18.02 11.69 11.00
CA ILE A 155 -18.74 12.57 10.08
C ILE A 155 -19.41 11.61 9.12
N SER A 156 -20.67 11.29 9.42
CA SER A 156 -21.53 10.60 8.48
C SER A 156 -21.44 11.34 7.15
N PHE A 157 -21.56 10.63 6.02
CA PHE A 157 -21.66 11.29 4.71
C PHE A 157 -22.71 12.41 4.69
N THR A 158 -23.77 12.27 5.47
CA THR A 158 -24.77 13.33 5.68
C THR A 158 -24.20 14.56 6.39
N ASP A 159 -23.32 14.40 7.36
CA ASP A 159 -22.69 15.53 8.07
C ASP A 159 -21.70 16.27 7.17
N TYR A 160 -20.98 15.54 6.30
CA TYR A 160 -20.19 16.15 5.24
C TYR A 160 -21.07 17.00 4.32
N LEU A 161 -22.21 16.47 3.85
CA LEU A 161 -23.12 17.24 2.99
C LEU A 161 -23.71 18.47 3.70
N LYS A 162 -24.05 18.35 5.00
CA LYS A 162 -24.46 19.50 5.82
C LYS A 162 -23.35 20.55 5.94
N SER A 163 -22.09 20.14 6.02
CA SER A 163 -20.95 21.07 6.05
C SER A 163 -20.84 21.91 4.76
N LEU A 164 -21.32 21.36 3.63
CA LEU A 164 -21.47 22.06 2.35
C LEU A 164 -22.70 22.99 2.30
N LYS A 165 -23.39 23.21 3.43
CA LYS A 165 -24.57 24.08 3.53
C LYS A 165 -25.82 23.56 2.81
N LEU A 166 -25.89 22.25 2.57
CA LEU A 166 -27.09 21.62 2.01
C LEU A 166 -28.20 21.49 3.06
N SER A 167 -29.45 21.65 2.60
CA SER A 167 -30.64 21.35 3.41
C SER A 167 -30.87 19.82 3.49
N ASN A 168 -31.68 19.36 4.46
CA ASN A 168 -32.01 17.94 4.54
C ASN A 168 -32.73 17.43 3.27
N GLU A 169 -33.61 18.25 2.69
CA GLU A 169 -34.29 17.93 1.42
C GLU A 169 -33.29 17.75 0.27
N ASP A 170 -32.33 18.66 0.12
CA ASP A 170 -31.31 18.55 -0.93
C ASP A 170 -30.39 17.35 -0.71
N ILE A 171 -30.12 16.99 0.55
CA ILE A 171 -29.35 15.80 0.91
C ILE A 171 -30.07 14.53 0.46
N GLU A 172 -31.38 14.43 0.71
CA GLU A 172 -32.19 13.30 0.25
C GLU A 172 -32.17 13.16 -1.28
N ILE A 173 -32.27 14.29 -2.01
CA ILE A 173 -32.16 14.31 -3.47
C ILE A 173 -30.79 13.81 -3.93
N ILE A 174 -29.70 14.33 -3.33
CA ILE A 174 -28.32 13.98 -3.70
C ILE A 174 -28.02 12.50 -3.39
N THR A 175 -28.61 11.95 -2.33
CA THR A 175 -28.33 10.59 -1.85
C THR A 175 -29.29 9.53 -2.37
N LYS A 176 -30.18 9.88 -3.31
CA LYS A 176 -31.24 9.00 -3.81
C LYS A 176 -30.73 7.75 -4.55
N VAL A 177 -29.66 7.87 -5.32
CA VAL A 177 -29.13 6.77 -6.15
C VAL A 177 -27.70 6.45 -5.74
N GLU A 178 -27.52 5.34 -5.02
CA GLU A 178 -26.20 4.78 -4.67
C GLU A 178 -25.79 3.71 -5.68
N VAL A 179 -24.53 3.76 -6.12
CA VAL A 179 -23.93 2.78 -7.02
C VAL A 179 -22.58 2.30 -6.49
N ASP A 180 -22.39 0.99 -6.51
CA ASP A 180 -21.16 0.32 -6.13
C ASP A 180 -20.27 0.09 -7.36
N PHE A 181 -18.98 0.39 -7.23
CA PHE A 181 -17.95 0.12 -8.22
C PHE A 181 -16.88 -0.79 -7.64
N LYS A 182 -16.55 -1.86 -8.37
CA LYS A 182 -15.44 -2.75 -8.03
C LYS A 182 -14.11 -2.10 -8.39
N LYS A 183 -13.04 -2.56 -7.74
CA LYS A 183 -11.67 -2.17 -8.10
C LYS A 183 -11.45 -2.43 -9.60
N GLY A 184 -10.99 -1.40 -10.31
CA GLY A 184 -10.70 -1.46 -11.73
C GLY A 184 -11.91 -1.19 -12.64
N GLU A 185 -13.09 -0.89 -12.12
CA GLU A 185 -14.21 -0.46 -12.96
C GLU A 185 -14.09 1.01 -13.36
N THR A 186 -14.55 1.33 -14.56
CA THR A 186 -14.60 2.69 -15.09
C THR A 186 -15.84 3.40 -14.54
N VAL A 187 -15.62 4.50 -13.84
CA VAL A 187 -16.67 5.33 -13.21
C VAL A 187 -17.28 6.30 -14.22
N CYS A 188 -16.43 6.94 -15.02
CA CYS A 188 -16.84 7.73 -16.19
C CYS A 188 -15.78 7.63 -17.27
N LYS A 189 -16.17 7.92 -18.52
CA LYS A 189 -15.30 7.76 -19.69
C LYS A 189 -15.19 9.06 -20.49
N GLN A 190 -13.98 9.42 -20.85
CA GLN A 190 -13.70 10.57 -21.71
C GLN A 190 -14.49 10.49 -23.02
N GLY A 191 -15.08 11.62 -23.44
CA GLY A 191 -15.89 11.75 -24.64
C GLY A 191 -17.31 11.20 -24.52
N THR A 192 -17.71 10.65 -23.37
CA THR A 192 -19.09 10.23 -23.13
C THR A 192 -19.92 11.34 -22.51
N PHE A 193 -21.22 11.29 -22.76
CA PHE A 193 -22.15 12.29 -22.23
C PHE A 193 -22.22 12.25 -20.70
N ALA A 194 -22.09 13.41 -20.07
CA ALA A 194 -22.07 13.60 -18.64
C ALA A 194 -23.48 13.86 -18.09
N SER A 195 -24.27 12.79 -17.93
CA SER A 195 -25.61 12.87 -17.35
C SER A 195 -25.61 13.14 -15.84
N PHE A 196 -24.51 12.80 -15.15
CA PHE A 196 -24.47 12.78 -13.69
C PHE A 196 -23.28 13.56 -13.11
N ILE A 197 -23.56 14.25 -12.01
CA ILE A 197 -22.55 14.68 -11.02
C ILE A 197 -22.45 13.57 -9.98
N MET A 198 -21.23 13.17 -9.62
CA MET A 198 -21.01 11.99 -8.78
C MET A 198 -20.30 12.38 -7.50
N LEU A 199 -20.82 11.94 -6.36
CA LEU A 199 -20.20 12.16 -5.05
C LEU A 199 -19.64 10.85 -4.51
N ILE A 200 -18.38 10.86 -4.08
CA ILE A 200 -17.72 9.67 -3.55
C ILE A 200 -18.10 9.51 -2.08
N LYS A 201 -18.89 8.48 -1.76
CA LYS A 201 -19.22 8.13 -0.37
C LYS A 201 -18.05 7.42 0.30
N SER A 202 -17.46 6.45 -0.39
CA SER A 202 -16.27 5.72 0.09
C SER A 202 -15.44 5.22 -1.09
N GLY A 203 -14.16 4.95 -0.82
CA GLY A 203 -13.21 4.46 -1.81
C GLY A 203 -12.34 5.54 -2.44
N MET A 204 -11.74 5.23 -3.58
CA MET A 204 -10.75 6.07 -4.24
C MET A 204 -10.69 5.78 -5.75
N VAL A 205 -10.54 6.84 -6.54
CA VAL A 205 -10.40 6.76 -7.99
C VAL A 205 -9.15 7.50 -8.48
N LYS A 206 -8.68 7.12 -9.66
CA LYS A 206 -7.80 7.94 -10.48
C LYS A 206 -8.57 8.60 -11.62
N SER A 207 -8.23 9.84 -11.93
CA SER A 207 -8.69 10.59 -13.10
C SER A 207 -7.55 10.72 -14.11
N PHE A 208 -7.81 10.39 -15.36
CA PHE A 208 -6.81 10.36 -16.41
C PHE A 208 -7.39 10.77 -17.76
N ILE A 209 -6.52 11.29 -18.63
CA ILE A 209 -6.84 11.61 -20.02
C ILE A 209 -6.13 10.60 -20.90
N GLU A 210 -6.81 10.12 -21.94
CA GLU A 210 -6.25 9.25 -22.96
C GLU A 210 -5.98 10.06 -24.23
N ASN A 211 -4.80 9.84 -24.85
CA ASN A 211 -4.49 10.40 -26.16
C ASN A 211 -4.90 9.44 -27.30
N SER A 212 -4.71 9.88 -28.55
CA SER A 212 -5.02 9.11 -29.77
C SER A 212 -4.28 7.77 -29.89
N HIS A 213 -3.23 7.54 -29.09
CA HIS A 213 -2.46 6.29 -29.05
C HIS A 213 -2.79 5.45 -27.81
N TYR A 214 -3.92 5.70 -27.14
CA TYR A 214 -4.34 5.03 -25.90
C TYR A 214 -3.33 5.14 -24.74
N LYS A 215 -2.41 6.11 -24.80
CA LYS A 215 -1.53 6.40 -23.69
C LYS A 215 -2.31 7.28 -22.71
N SER A 216 -2.48 6.77 -21.49
CA SER A 216 -3.12 7.51 -20.40
C SER A 216 -2.12 8.40 -19.67
N HIS A 217 -2.59 9.55 -19.22
CA HIS A 217 -1.90 10.38 -18.24
C HIS A 217 -2.83 10.65 -17.06
N ILE A 218 -2.43 10.19 -15.88
CA ILE A 218 -3.15 10.44 -14.63
C ILE A 218 -2.83 11.86 -14.19
N PHE A 219 -3.86 12.67 -13.95
CA PHE A 219 -3.68 14.05 -13.48
C PHE A 219 -4.20 14.27 -12.05
N LYS A 220 -4.99 13.34 -11.50
CA LYS A 220 -5.54 13.46 -10.15
C LYS A 220 -5.91 12.11 -9.54
N PHE A 221 -5.74 12.01 -8.23
CA PHE A 221 -6.34 10.96 -7.41
C PHE A 221 -7.41 11.59 -6.51
N THR A 222 -8.57 10.95 -6.39
CA THR A 222 -9.72 11.50 -5.65
C THR A 222 -10.27 10.44 -4.72
N GLY A 223 -10.25 10.73 -3.41
CA GLY A 223 -10.79 9.86 -2.36
C GLY A 223 -12.23 10.22 -1.95
N ALA A 224 -12.74 9.54 -0.94
CA ALA A 224 -14.05 9.78 -0.33
C ALA A 224 -14.31 11.26 -0.01
N PHE A 225 -15.59 11.64 0.06
CA PHE A 225 -16.07 13.01 0.36
C PHE A 225 -15.57 14.05 -0.66
N ASN A 226 -15.56 13.67 -1.93
CA ASN A 226 -15.24 14.55 -3.05
C ASN A 226 -16.28 14.40 -4.17
N ILE A 227 -16.25 15.32 -5.12
CA ILE A 227 -17.20 15.41 -6.23
C ILE A 227 -16.47 15.26 -7.56
N ILE A 228 -17.02 14.46 -8.46
CA ILE A 228 -16.57 14.25 -9.84
C ILE A 228 -17.63 14.78 -10.80
N GLY A 229 -17.18 15.38 -11.90
CA GLY A 229 -18.06 15.87 -12.97
C GLY A 229 -18.44 17.34 -12.84
N LEU A 230 -17.96 18.07 -11.82
CA LEU A 230 -18.24 19.51 -11.66
C LEU A 230 -17.85 20.33 -12.89
N SER A 231 -16.78 19.97 -13.60
CA SER A 231 -16.35 20.64 -14.84
C SER A 231 -17.38 20.53 -15.97
N THR A 232 -18.28 19.54 -15.88
CA THR A 232 -19.34 19.33 -16.87
C THR A 232 -20.61 20.08 -16.49
N LEU A 233 -20.73 20.67 -15.29
CA LEU A 233 -21.97 21.31 -14.82
C LEU A 233 -22.34 22.53 -15.69
N TYR A 234 -21.36 23.36 -16.00
CA TYR A 234 -21.48 24.56 -16.83
C TYR A 234 -20.46 24.50 -17.97
N GLY A 235 -20.91 24.12 -19.17
CA GLY A 235 -20.04 23.83 -20.32
C GLY A 235 -20.67 22.78 -21.23
N ASP A 236 -19.84 22.16 -22.06
CA ASP A 236 -20.28 21.03 -22.88
C ASP A 236 -20.73 19.85 -22.00
N SER A 237 -21.58 19.00 -22.55
CA SER A 237 -22.20 17.90 -21.79
C SER A 237 -21.39 16.62 -21.85
N TYR A 238 -20.06 16.71 -21.90
CA TYR A 238 -19.19 15.54 -22.04
C TYR A 238 -18.13 15.49 -20.93
N TYR A 239 -17.73 14.30 -20.53
CA TYR A 239 -16.56 14.13 -19.68
C TYR A 239 -15.28 14.34 -20.51
N HIS A 240 -14.41 15.28 -20.10
CA HIS A 240 -13.09 15.47 -20.72
C HIS A 240 -12.00 14.54 -20.17
N PHE A 241 -12.36 13.64 -19.26
CA PHE A 241 -11.47 12.67 -18.65
C PHE A 241 -12.19 11.37 -18.36
N SER A 242 -11.42 10.32 -18.11
CA SER A 242 -11.90 9.04 -17.60
C SER A 242 -11.58 8.91 -16.11
N CYS A 243 -12.44 8.21 -15.37
CA CYS A 243 -12.20 7.82 -13.98
C CYS A 243 -12.25 6.31 -13.81
N LYS A 244 -11.34 5.77 -12.99
CA LYS A 244 -11.29 4.34 -12.68
C LYS A 244 -11.11 4.12 -11.18
N ALA A 245 -11.89 3.20 -10.61
CA ALA A 245 -11.80 2.82 -9.20
C ALA A 245 -10.47 2.10 -8.90
N LEU A 246 -9.76 2.57 -7.87
CA LEU A 246 -8.51 1.96 -7.38
C LEU A 246 -8.75 0.94 -6.27
N VAL A 247 -9.87 1.11 -5.55
CA VAL A 247 -10.38 0.23 -4.49
C VAL A 247 -11.90 0.08 -4.66
N PRO A 248 -12.56 -0.91 -4.02
CA PRO A 248 -14.03 -0.94 -3.95
C PRO A 248 -14.56 0.42 -3.48
N SER A 249 -15.48 1.00 -4.24
CA SER A 249 -15.92 2.39 -4.06
C SER A 249 -17.42 2.53 -4.19
N LYS A 250 -18.00 3.46 -3.44
CA LYS A 250 -19.44 3.77 -3.46
C LYS A 250 -19.67 5.22 -3.84
N PHE A 251 -20.64 5.45 -4.71
CA PHE A 251 -20.95 6.77 -5.24
C PHE A 251 -22.44 7.07 -5.14
N TYR A 252 -22.76 8.34 -4.93
CA TYR A 252 -24.09 8.86 -5.23
C TYR A 252 -24.08 9.52 -6.59
N LEU A 253 -25.05 9.16 -7.44
CA LEU A 253 -25.24 9.74 -8.76
C LEU A 253 -26.39 10.74 -8.72
N VAL A 254 -26.09 12.00 -9.05
CA VAL A 254 -27.07 13.09 -9.09
C VAL A 254 -27.21 13.55 -10.53
N GLU A 255 -28.44 13.56 -11.06
CA GLU A 255 -28.68 14.10 -12.40
C GLU A 255 -28.16 15.53 -12.48
N ARG A 256 -27.47 15.86 -13.58
CA ARG A 256 -26.85 17.17 -13.77
C ARG A 256 -27.84 18.32 -13.60
N SER A 257 -29.06 18.18 -14.13
CA SER A 257 -30.13 19.18 -13.99
C SER A 257 -30.56 19.38 -12.55
N GLU A 258 -30.62 18.31 -11.76
CA GLU A 258 -31.03 18.37 -10.36
C GLU A 258 -29.93 19.00 -9.50
N PHE A 259 -28.67 18.65 -9.77
CA PHE A 259 -27.53 19.28 -9.13
C PHE A 259 -27.48 20.79 -9.43
N ASP A 260 -27.72 21.20 -10.69
CA ASP A 260 -27.77 22.62 -11.07
C ASP A 260 -28.90 23.37 -10.34
N LYS A 261 -30.10 22.79 -10.21
CA LYS A 261 -31.20 23.38 -9.44
C LYS A 261 -30.81 23.63 -7.99
N ILE A 262 -30.15 22.66 -7.34
CA ILE A 262 -29.69 22.79 -5.95
C ILE A 262 -28.66 23.92 -5.83
N VAL A 263 -27.68 23.97 -6.72
CA VAL A 263 -26.66 25.04 -6.75
C VAL A 263 -27.30 26.42 -6.93
N ARG A 264 -28.28 26.56 -7.82
CA ARG A 264 -28.99 27.84 -8.05
C ARG A 264 -29.87 28.27 -6.89
N LYS A 265 -30.51 27.32 -6.20
CA LYS A 265 -31.41 27.58 -5.06
C LYS A 265 -30.63 27.99 -3.81
N ASN A 266 -29.38 27.54 -3.67
CA ASN A 266 -28.59 27.69 -2.46
C ASN A 266 -27.23 28.38 -2.73
N PRO A 267 -27.16 29.71 -2.57
CA PRO A 267 -25.93 30.48 -2.81
C PRO A 267 -24.74 30.06 -1.92
N ASP A 268 -25.00 29.65 -0.68
CA ASP A 268 -23.95 29.20 0.23
C ASP A 268 -23.32 27.88 -0.25
N PHE A 269 -24.16 26.93 -0.69
CA PHE A 269 -23.68 25.71 -1.34
C PHE A 269 -22.92 26.01 -2.63
N ALA A 270 -23.41 26.95 -3.45
CA ALA A 270 -22.70 27.36 -4.66
C ALA A 270 -21.29 27.89 -4.36
N ILE A 271 -21.12 28.68 -3.31
CA ILE A 271 -19.81 29.16 -2.85
C ILE A 271 -18.91 27.98 -2.44
N GLU A 272 -19.42 27.00 -1.69
CA GLU A 272 -18.64 25.82 -1.31
C GLU A 272 -18.23 24.97 -2.51
N ILE A 273 -19.12 24.77 -3.50
CA ILE A 273 -18.79 24.10 -4.76
C ILE A 273 -17.72 24.86 -5.53
N MET A 274 -17.82 26.19 -5.60
CA MET A 274 -16.80 27.01 -6.26
C MET A 274 -15.44 26.94 -5.57
N LYS A 275 -15.39 26.88 -4.23
CA LYS A 275 -14.15 26.64 -3.48
C LYS A 275 -13.54 25.28 -3.83
N ILE A 276 -14.36 24.21 -3.86
CA ILE A 276 -13.91 22.87 -4.25
C ILE A 276 -13.37 22.87 -5.68
N TYR A 277 -14.08 23.49 -6.61
CA TYR A 277 -13.67 23.60 -8.01
C TYR A 277 -12.35 24.35 -8.16
N SER A 278 -12.22 25.51 -7.50
CA SER A 278 -11.02 26.35 -7.54
C SER A 278 -9.79 25.62 -7.00
N LYS A 279 -9.92 24.92 -5.86
CA LYS A 279 -8.85 24.09 -5.29
C LYS A 279 -8.46 22.93 -6.21
N SER A 280 -9.45 22.32 -6.86
CA SER A 280 -9.19 21.26 -7.85
C SER A 280 -8.43 21.80 -9.05
N LEU A 281 -8.77 23.00 -9.54
CA LEU A 281 -8.11 23.63 -10.68
C LEU A 281 -6.66 24.03 -10.35
N GLN A 282 -6.42 24.59 -9.15
CA GLN A 282 -5.05 24.87 -8.67
C GLN A 282 -4.18 23.61 -8.67
N THR A 283 -4.72 22.48 -8.18
CA THR A 283 -3.99 21.20 -8.19
C THR A 283 -3.59 20.79 -9.61
N VAL A 284 -4.45 21.02 -10.60
CA VAL A 284 -4.16 20.72 -12.01
C VAL A 284 -3.08 21.68 -12.56
N TYR A 285 -3.12 22.97 -12.23
CA TYR A 285 -2.09 23.91 -12.65
C TYR A 285 -0.72 23.61 -12.04
N ASP A 286 -0.67 23.29 -10.74
CA ASP A 286 0.57 22.87 -10.08
C ASP A 286 1.15 21.62 -10.77
N LYS A 287 0.27 20.71 -11.18
CA LYS A 287 0.67 19.50 -11.89
C LYS A 287 1.23 19.81 -13.29
N LEU A 288 0.57 20.67 -14.04
CA LEU A 288 1.05 21.12 -15.35
C LEU A 288 2.43 21.79 -15.23
N GLY A 289 2.60 22.68 -14.27
CA GLY A 289 3.89 23.33 -13.99
C GLY A 289 4.97 22.32 -13.62
N SER A 290 4.65 21.32 -12.79
CA SER A 290 5.57 20.24 -12.46
C SER A 290 5.98 19.41 -13.68
N ILE A 291 5.05 19.07 -14.57
CA ILE A 291 5.35 18.25 -15.74
C ILE A 291 6.20 19.03 -16.74
N ALA A 292 5.89 20.31 -16.94
CA ALA A 292 6.58 21.16 -17.91
C ALA A 292 8.01 21.51 -17.48
N ASN A 293 8.22 21.81 -16.20
CA ASN A 293 9.45 22.47 -15.75
C ASN A 293 10.39 21.61 -14.92
N LYS A 294 9.93 20.49 -14.32
CA LYS A 294 10.76 19.64 -13.48
C LYS A 294 11.47 18.54 -14.27
N GLN A 295 12.63 18.14 -13.81
CA GLN A 295 13.37 16.94 -14.17
C GLN A 295 12.72 15.70 -13.55
N SER A 296 13.15 14.52 -14.01
CA SER A 296 12.54 13.24 -13.61
C SER A 296 12.52 13.03 -12.09
N ILE A 297 13.62 13.32 -11.38
CA ILE A 297 13.69 13.20 -9.92
C ILE A 297 12.68 14.11 -9.23
N GLY A 298 12.60 15.38 -9.65
CA GLY A 298 11.66 16.36 -9.10
C GLY A 298 10.20 15.96 -9.32
N LYS A 299 9.87 15.43 -10.51
CA LYS A 299 8.54 14.90 -10.83
C LYS A 299 8.14 13.72 -9.93
N VAL A 300 9.08 12.84 -9.59
CA VAL A 300 8.80 11.73 -8.66
C VAL A 300 8.61 12.27 -7.25
N CYS A 301 9.53 13.10 -6.75
CA CYS A 301 9.46 13.66 -5.41
C CYS A 301 8.16 14.44 -5.15
N ILE A 302 7.77 15.34 -6.06
CA ILE A 302 6.50 16.08 -5.92
C ILE A 302 5.28 15.16 -6.01
N SER A 303 5.36 14.08 -6.79
CA SER A 303 4.27 13.11 -6.89
C SER A 303 4.11 12.32 -5.60
N LEU A 304 5.21 11.92 -4.96
CA LEU A 304 5.19 11.25 -3.66
C LEU A 304 4.66 12.20 -2.57
N LEU A 305 5.10 13.47 -2.57
CA LEU A 305 4.59 14.50 -1.66
C LEU A 305 3.08 14.70 -1.85
N TYR A 306 2.60 14.83 -3.08
CA TYR A 306 1.17 14.94 -3.37
C TYR A 306 0.38 13.73 -2.84
N LEU A 307 0.86 12.51 -3.09
CA LEU A 307 0.19 11.30 -2.60
C LEU A 307 0.15 11.29 -1.07
N ALA A 308 1.26 11.62 -0.42
CA ALA A 308 1.36 11.68 1.04
C ALA A 308 0.47 12.77 1.64
N GLU A 309 0.52 13.99 1.12
CA GLU A 309 -0.11 15.17 1.71
C GLU A 309 -1.56 15.37 1.27
N ASN A 310 -1.94 14.99 0.05
CA ASN A 310 -3.27 15.27 -0.50
C ASN A 310 -4.17 14.04 -0.54
N VAL A 311 -3.60 12.85 -0.74
CA VAL A 311 -4.37 11.61 -0.95
C VAL A 311 -4.44 10.77 0.33
N PHE A 312 -3.29 10.32 0.82
CA PHE A 312 -3.21 9.42 1.97
C PHE A 312 -3.15 10.15 3.31
N LYS A 313 -2.81 11.44 3.32
CA LYS A 313 -2.65 12.25 4.54
C LYS A 313 -1.71 11.59 5.55
N SER A 314 -0.66 10.95 5.03
CA SER A 314 0.28 10.08 5.75
C SER A 314 1.63 10.10 5.03
N ASN A 315 2.71 9.75 5.73
CA ASN A 315 4.00 9.49 5.10
C ASN A 315 4.02 8.17 4.32
N ILE A 316 2.94 7.40 4.37
CA ILE A 316 2.79 6.14 3.66
C ILE A 316 1.92 6.31 2.42
N ILE A 317 2.42 5.78 1.32
CA ILE A 317 1.70 5.62 0.06
C ILE A 317 1.39 4.13 -0.07
N ASP A 318 0.12 3.79 0.16
CA ASP A 318 -0.37 2.41 0.13
C ASP A 318 -0.35 1.82 -1.30
N THR A 319 -0.35 0.49 -1.34
CA THR A 319 -0.42 -0.36 -2.53
C THR A 319 -1.62 -0.12 -3.47
N SER A 320 -2.69 0.55 -3.04
CA SER A 320 -3.82 0.89 -3.92
C SER A 320 -3.40 1.79 -5.09
N VAL A 321 -2.32 2.55 -4.95
CA VAL A 321 -1.68 3.30 -6.04
C VAL A 321 -0.45 2.53 -6.50
N THR A 322 -0.50 1.96 -7.70
CA THR A 322 0.58 1.12 -8.22
C THR A 322 1.77 1.95 -8.71
N ARG A 323 2.94 1.32 -8.88
CA ARG A 323 4.10 1.99 -9.50
C ARG A 323 3.80 2.50 -10.92
N LYS A 324 2.95 1.79 -11.66
CA LYS A 324 2.47 2.25 -12.97
C LYS A 324 1.66 3.53 -12.82
N ASP A 325 0.75 3.59 -11.84
CA ASP A 325 -0.05 4.78 -11.56
C ASP A 325 0.81 5.97 -11.14
N ILE A 326 1.80 5.75 -10.25
CA ILE A 326 2.74 6.81 -9.85
C ILE A 326 3.53 7.30 -11.06
N ALA A 327 3.98 6.40 -11.94
CA ALA A 327 4.77 6.78 -13.11
C ALA A 327 3.93 7.58 -14.12
N GLU A 328 2.73 7.10 -14.44
CA GLU A 328 1.77 7.81 -15.29
C GLU A 328 1.44 9.17 -14.71
N PHE A 329 1.22 9.24 -13.39
CA PHE A 329 0.98 10.50 -12.69
C PHE A 329 2.20 11.41 -12.77
N SER A 330 3.41 10.93 -12.51
CA SER A 330 4.66 11.70 -12.64
C SER A 330 4.99 12.09 -14.09
N GLY A 331 4.27 11.59 -15.09
CA GLY A 331 4.57 11.82 -16.50
C GLY A 331 5.84 11.10 -16.96
N LEU A 332 6.15 9.94 -16.38
CA LEU A 332 7.35 9.15 -16.62
C LEU A 332 7.00 7.73 -17.08
N ALA A 333 7.98 7.05 -17.70
CA ALA A 333 7.93 5.60 -17.87
C ALA A 333 8.10 4.90 -16.50
N THR A 334 7.44 3.75 -16.33
CA THR A 334 7.50 2.97 -15.07
C THR A 334 8.92 2.57 -14.69
N GLU A 335 9.75 2.23 -15.67
CA GLU A 335 11.17 1.88 -15.45
C GLU A 335 11.97 3.04 -14.86
N ASN A 336 11.77 4.27 -15.38
CA ASN A 336 12.47 5.45 -14.87
C ASN A 336 12.02 5.78 -13.44
N LEU A 337 10.72 5.63 -13.14
CA LEU A 337 10.22 5.77 -11.77
C LEU A 337 10.91 4.75 -10.83
N VAL A 338 10.96 3.46 -11.21
CA VAL A 338 11.55 2.41 -10.37
C VAL A 338 13.03 2.67 -10.10
N ARG A 339 13.78 3.17 -11.09
CA ARG A 339 15.18 3.59 -10.92
C ARG A 339 15.30 4.71 -9.88
N ILE A 340 14.53 5.78 -10.02
CA ILE A 340 14.54 6.92 -9.10
C ILE A 340 14.15 6.50 -7.68
N LEU A 341 13.12 5.66 -7.54
CA LEU A 341 12.74 5.12 -6.23
C LEU A 341 13.86 4.29 -5.59
N SER A 342 14.65 3.58 -6.38
CA SER A 342 15.80 2.81 -5.89
C SER A 342 16.92 3.74 -5.40
N GLU A 343 17.15 4.85 -6.09
CA GLU A 343 18.08 5.91 -5.67
C GLU A 343 17.62 6.56 -4.36
N LEU A 344 16.35 7.01 -4.29
CA LEU A 344 15.77 7.59 -3.06
C LEU A 344 15.80 6.61 -1.87
N LYS A 345 15.62 5.31 -2.13
CA LYS A 345 15.74 4.26 -1.10
C LYS A 345 17.18 4.10 -0.62
N LYS A 346 18.14 4.07 -1.55
CA LYS A 346 19.58 3.96 -1.22
C LYS A 346 20.04 5.12 -0.33
N ASP A 347 19.48 6.30 -0.55
CA ASP A 347 19.79 7.51 0.21
C ASP A 347 18.98 7.65 1.51
N ASN A 348 18.22 6.61 1.90
CA ASN A 348 17.34 6.61 3.08
C ASN A 348 16.31 7.75 3.12
N ILE A 349 15.90 8.27 1.96
CA ILE A 349 14.85 9.28 1.85
C ILE A 349 13.47 8.63 1.91
N ILE A 350 13.37 7.41 1.37
CA ILE A 350 12.16 6.58 1.41
C ILE A 350 12.51 5.13 1.81
N ALA A 351 11.56 4.42 2.40
CA ALA A 351 11.58 2.97 2.51
C ALA A 351 10.58 2.35 1.51
N ILE A 352 10.89 1.15 1.04
CA ILE A 352 9.99 0.37 0.18
C ILE A 352 9.90 -1.05 0.73
N ASN A 353 8.72 -1.38 1.26
CA ASN A 353 8.37 -2.66 1.86
C ASN A 353 7.08 -3.17 1.22
N ASN A 354 7.09 -4.39 0.67
CA ASN A 354 5.93 -5.05 0.04
C ASN A 354 5.05 -4.13 -0.83
N ARG A 355 5.71 -3.35 -1.71
CA ARG A 355 5.13 -2.37 -2.66
C ARG A 355 4.65 -1.05 -2.06
N VAL A 356 4.54 -0.93 -0.75
CA VAL A 356 4.29 0.33 -0.05
C VAL A 356 5.53 1.24 -0.11
N ILE A 357 5.31 2.55 -0.15
CA ILE A 357 6.36 3.56 -0.01
C ILE A 357 6.14 4.28 1.31
N GLU A 358 7.17 4.34 2.13
CA GLU A 358 7.20 5.21 3.30
C GLU A 358 8.19 6.35 3.05
N ILE A 359 7.76 7.58 3.31
CA ILE A 359 8.62 8.75 3.26
C ILE A 359 9.29 8.88 4.63
N LEU A 360 10.62 8.69 4.65
CA LEU A 360 11.45 8.78 5.85
C LEU A 360 11.90 10.22 6.11
N ASN A 361 12.14 10.98 5.04
CA ASN A 361 12.62 12.36 5.13
C ASN A 361 11.86 13.29 4.16
N PHE A 362 10.84 13.98 4.68
CA PHE A 362 10.03 14.94 3.91
C PHE A 362 10.83 16.15 3.45
N GLU A 363 11.72 16.68 4.28
CA GLU A 363 12.48 17.90 3.98
C GLU A 363 13.40 17.68 2.78
N THR A 364 14.16 16.58 2.78
CA THR A 364 15.01 16.22 1.63
C THR A 364 14.17 15.94 0.39
N LEU A 365 13.04 15.24 0.52
CA LEU A 365 12.15 14.98 -0.61
C LEU A 365 11.59 16.27 -1.22
N LYS A 366 11.22 17.25 -0.38
CA LYS A 366 10.73 18.58 -0.78
C LYS A 366 11.82 19.41 -1.43
N MET A 367 13.05 19.35 -0.90
CA MET A 367 14.21 19.99 -1.52
C MET A 367 14.49 19.41 -2.92
N LEU A 368 14.53 18.08 -3.07
CA LEU A 368 14.71 17.42 -4.36
C LEU A 368 13.56 17.71 -5.33
N SER A 369 12.34 17.84 -4.81
CA SER A 369 11.18 18.29 -5.57
C SER A 369 11.35 19.70 -6.11
N ASN A 370 12.06 20.60 -5.41
CA ASN A 370 12.24 21.99 -5.83
C ASN A 370 13.43 22.19 -6.79
N ILE A 371 14.52 21.47 -6.56
CA ILE A 371 15.76 21.56 -7.35
C ILE A 371 15.65 20.74 -8.64
N GLY A 372 14.98 19.59 -8.57
CA GLY A 372 14.60 18.78 -9.72
C GLY A 372 13.41 19.38 -10.41
#